data_AF-A0A7S4J653-F1
#
_entry.id   AF-A0A7S4J653-F1
#
_cell.length_a   1.000
_cell.length_b   1.000
_cell.length_c   1.000
_cell.angle_alpha   90.00
_cell.angle_beta   90.00
_cell.angle_gamma   90.00
#
_symmetry.space_group_name_H-M   'P 1'
#
loop_
_entity.id
_entity.type
_entity.pdbx_description
1 polymer ?
#
loop_
_entity_poly.entity_id
_entity_poly.type
_entity_poly.pdbx_seq_one_letter_code
_entity_poly.pdbx_strand_id
1 'polypeptide(L)'
;KPKPNSITLFAFKDYFPAVATTDLLCRVADALCCKPSELAFYPVPKLMIRRVGDHEAYSALRASELGDGTLELREVEDAMAYINLMDDSPDLLTQMNECIKTNNKAGLYSGCKKAVELAVELGKQH
;
A
#
# COMPACT_ATOMS: atom_id res chain seq x y z
N LYS A 1 1.82 22.88 20.13
CA LYS A 1 1.08 21.95 21.03
C LYS A 1 1.49 20.53 20.64
N PRO A 2 1.89 19.63 21.56
CA PRO A 2 2.09 18.25 21.16
C PRO A 2 0.71 17.70 20.74
N LYS A 3 0.59 17.25 19.49
CA LYS A 3 -0.60 16.52 19.01
C LYS A 3 -0.77 15.27 19.88
N PRO A 4 -2.01 14.86 20.23
CA PRO A 4 -2.20 13.62 20.97
C PRO A 4 -1.74 12.43 20.13
N ASN A 5 -0.85 11.61 20.71
CA ASN A 5 -0.43 10.32 20.18
C ASN A 5 -1.57 9.31 20.34
N SER A 6 -2.63 9.43 19.55
CA SER A 6 -3.69 8.42 19.56
C SER A 6 -3.24 7.23 18.71
N ILE A 7 -2.59 6.26 19.35
CA ILE A 7 -2.35 4.94 18.77
C ILE A 7 -3.63 4.13 18.98
N THR A 8 -4.20 3.63 17.90
CA THR A 8 -5.32 2.67 17.94
C THR A 8 -4.84 1.35 17.37
N LEU A 9 -4.94 0.29 18.17
CA LEU A 9 -4.56 -1.06 17.77
C LEU A 9 -5.79 -1.90 17.49
N PHE A 10 -5.90 -2.43 16.27
CA PHE A 10 -6.87 -3.46 15.91
C PHE A 10 -6.15 -4.81 15.87
N ALA A 11 -6.58 -5.74 16.72
CA ALA A 11 -6.01 -7.09 16.78
C ALA A 11 -7.13 -8.13 16.61
N PHE A 12 -6.97 -9.01 15.63
CA PHE A 12 -7.97 -10.02 15.29
C PHE A 12 -7.37 -11.42 15.44
N LYS A 13 -8.18 -12.34 15.97
CA LYS A 13 -7.82 -13.76 16.03
C LYS A 13 -8.01 -14.44 14.66
N ASP A 14 -9.01 -14.00 13.92
CA ASP A 14 -9.38 -14.57 12.61
C ASP A 14 -8.87 -13.69 11.46
N TYR A 15 -8.57 -14.35 10.34
CA TYR A 15 -8.00 -13.69 9.16
C TYR A 15 -8.99 -12.76 8.45
N PHE A 16 -10.24 -13.19 8.24
CA PHE A 16 -11.21 -12.41 7.47
C PHE A 16 -11.50 -11.02 8.05
N PRO A 17 -11.74 -10.87 9.37
CA PRO A 17 -11.89 -9.54 9.97
C PRO A 17 -10.66 -8.65 9.83
N ALA A 18 -9.45 -9.23 9.89
CA ALA A 18 -8.21 -8.48 9.73
C ALA A 18 -8.10 -7.86 8.33
N VAL A 19 -8.33 -8.66 7.28
CA VAL A 19 -8.30 -8.18 5.89
C VAL A 19 -9.42 -7.18 5.61
N ALA A 20 -10.64 -7.47 6.07
CA ALA A 20 -11.78 -6.57 5.89
C ALA A 20 -11.54 -5.21 6.57
N THR A 21 -10.86 -5.21 7.72
CA THR A 21 -10.49 -3.97 8.41
C THR A 21 -9.49 -3.17 7.59
N THR A 22 -8.47 -3.81 6.99
CA THR A 22 -7.53 -3.14 6.08
C THR A 22 -8.25 -2.51 4.89
N ASP A 23 -9.20 -3.21 4.26
CA ASP A 23 -10.00 -2.69 3.13
C ASP A 23 -10.85 -1.47 3.49
N LEU A 24 -11.32 -1.39 4.74
CA LEU A 24 -12.09 -0.25 5.22
C LEU A 24 -11.18 0.93 5.56
N LEU A 25 -10.09 0.67 6.31
CA LEU A 25 -9.20 1.71 6.81
C LEU A 25 -8.32 2.31 5.73
N CYS A 26 -7.93 1.54 4.71
CA CYS A 26 -7.08 2.06 3.63
C CYS A 26 -7.73 3.24 2.88
N ARG A 27 -9.07 3.35 2.92
CA ARG A 27 -9.81 4.46 2.26
C ARG A 27 -9.70 5.79 3.01
N VAL A 28 -9.29 5.76 4.28
CA VAL A 28 -9.15 6.94 5.14
C VAL A 28 -7.72 7.15 5.62
N ALA A 29 -6.77 6.37 5.08
CA ALA A 29 -5.35 6.47 5.40
C ALA A 29 -4.63 7.33 4.37
N ASP A 30 -3.72 8.20 4.83
CA ASP A 30 -2.84 8.98 3.95
C ASP A 30 -1.68 8.11 3.40
N ALA A 31 -1.22 7.15 4.20
CA ALA A 31 -0.18 6.19 3.82
C ALA A 31 -0.36 4.86 4.56
N LEU A 32 0.17 3.78 3.98
CA LEU A 32 0.26 2.47 4.60
C LEU A 32 1.72 2.16 4.91
N CYS A 33 1.97 1.57 6.08
CA CYS A 33 3.28 1.06 6.47
C CYS A 33 3.20 -0.46 6.51
N CYS A 34 3.89 -1.13 5.59
CA CYS A 34 3.79 -2.58 5.45
C CYS A 34 5.09 -3.18 4.90
N LYS A 35 5.29 -4.46 5.18
CA LYS A 35 6.34 -5.23 4.50
C LYS A 35 6.05 -5.28 2.99
N PRO A 36 7.09 -5.27 2.14
CA PRO A 36 6.92 -5.34 0.70
C PRO A 36 6.09 -6.58 0.33
N SER A 37 5.32 -6.47 -0.75
CA SER A 37 4.39 -7.48 -1.28
C SER A 37 3.00 -7.57 -0.63
N GLU A 38 2.82 -7.28 0.67
CA GLU A 38 1.52 -7.53 1.34
C GLU A 38 0.37 -6.73 0.74
N LEU A 39 0.58 -5.43 0.55
CA LEU A 39 -0.44 -4.48 0.10
C LEU A 39 -0.06 -3.86 -1.25
N ALA A 40 0.64 -4.62 -2.10
CA ALA A 40 1.23 -4.12 -3.35
C ALA A 40 0.19 -3.52 -4.33
N PHE A 41 -1.04 -4.02 -4.31
CA PHE A 41 -2.12 -3.56 -5.18
C PHE A 41 -3.11 -2.61 -4.50
N TYR A 42 -2.81 -2.13 -3.28
CA TYR A 42 -3.61 -1.10 -2.64
C TYR A 42 -3.21 0.27 -3.20
N PRO A 43 -4.16 1.05 -3.78
CA PRO A 43 -3.90 2.35 -4.39
C PRO A 43 -3.82 3.45 -3.33
N VAL A 44 -2.88 3.30 -2.39
CA VAL A 44 -2.57 4.22 -1.30
C VAL A 44 -1.04 4.39 -1.25
N PRO A 45 -0.47 5.56 -0.92
CA PRO A 45 0.97 5.72 -0.72
C PRO A 45 1.53 4.70 0.31
N LYS A 46 2.70 4.13 0.04
CA LYS A 46 3.27 3.03 0.85
C LYS A 46 4.68 3.33 1.38
N LEU A 47 4.85 3.19 2.70
CA LEU A 47 6.14 3.08 3.37
C LEU A 47 6.50 1.59 3.44
N MET A 48 7.50 1.17 2.66
CA MET A 48 7.92 -0.22 2.57
C MET A 48 8.95 -0.52 3.65
N ILE A 49 8.52 -1.04 4.79
CA ILE A 49 9.43 -1.40 5.90
C ILE A 49 10.20 -2.68 5.61
N ARG A 50 11.15 -3.01 6.48
CA ARG A 50 11.99 -4.21 6.36
C ARG A 50 11.16 -5.47 6.04
N ARG A 51 11.58 -6.18 4.99
CA ARG A 51 10.98 -7.45 4.57
C ARG A 51 11.32 -8.60 5.53
N VAL A 52 10.54 -9.67 5.46
CA VAL A 52 10.80 -10.92 6.19
C VAL A 52 11.48 -11.95 5.29
N GLY A 53 11.10 -11.99 4.00
CA GLY A 53 11.65 -12.93 3.02
C GLY A 53 12.28 -12.25 1.81
N ASP A 54 13.30 -12.88 1.22
CA ASP A 54 13.99 -12.32 0.05
C ASP A 54 13.11 -12.23 -1.20
N HIS A 55 12.06 -13.05 -1.30
CA HIS A 55 11.08 -12.99 -2.38
C HIS A 55 10.28 -11.67 -2.41
N GLU A 56 10.33 -10.88 -1.33
CA GLU A 56 9.62 -9.60 -1.21
C GLU A 56 10.49 -8.41 -1.72
N ALA A 57 11.79 -8.60 -1.94
CA ALA A 57 12.73 -7.52 -2.27
C ALA A 57 12.33 -6.74 -3.54
N TYR A 58 11.91 -7.45 -4.58
CA TYR A 58 11.49 -6.85 -5.84
C TYR A 58 10.19 -6.04 -5.71
N SER A 59 9.35 -6.34 -4.73
CA SER A 59 8.10 -5.59 -4.52
C SER A 59 8.35 -4.17 -4.04
N ALA A 60 9.37 -3.94 -3.21
CA ALA A 60 9.74 -2.59 -2.75
C ALA A 60 10.32 -1.77 -3.91
N LEU A 61 11.23 -2.36 -4.69
CA LEU A 61 11.76 -1.74 -5.90
C LEU A 61 10.62 -1.37 -6.85
N ARG A 62 9.70 -2.30 -7.08
CA ARG A 62 8.58 -2.07 -7.98
C ARG A 62 7.66 -0.95 -7.51
N ALA A 63 7.36 -0.85 -6.21
CA ALA A 63 6.56 0.24 -5.66
C ALA A 63 7.25 1.59 -5.84
N SER A 64 8.57 1.65 -5.66
CA SER A 64 9.38 2.85 -5.93
C SER A 64 9.36 3.24 -7.41
N GLU A 65 9.48 2.28 -8.34
CA GLU A 65 9.40 2.54 -9.78
C GLU A 65 8.01 3.05 -10.21
N LEU A 66 6.97 2.50 -9.60
CA LEU A 66 5.59 2.91 -9.82
C LEU A 66 5.28 4.29 -9.20
N GLY A 67 6.14 4.77 -8.31
CA GLY A 67 5.96 6.00 -7.57
C GLY A 67 4.87 5.93 -6.49
N ASP A 68 4.38 4.74 -6.16
CA ASP A 68 3.30 4.56 -5.17
C ASP A 68 3.78 4.00 -3.82
N GLY A 69 5.09 3.77 -3.69
CA GLY A 69 5.73 3.42 -2.45
C GLY A 69 7.21 3.82 -2.41
N THR A 70 7.81 3.71 -1.23
CA THR A 70 9.25 3.91 -1.05
C THR A 70 10.06 2.68 -1.48
N LEU A 71 11.38 2.84 -1.57
CA LEU A 71 12.30 1.71 -1.46
C LEU A 71 12.16 1.05 -0.07
N GLU A 72 12.75 -0.14 0.08
CA GLU A 72 12.75 -0.84 1.36
C GLU A 72 13.53 -0.03 2.42
N LEU A 73 12.83 0.37 3.48
CA LEU A 73 13.33 1.09 4.64
C LEU A 73 13.70 0.05 5.71
N ARG A 74 14.99 -0.24 5.85
CA ARG A 74 15.48 -1.31 6.72
C ARG A 74 15.59 -0.87 8.17
N GLU A 75 15.98 0.38 8.37
CA GLU A 75 16.23 0.98 9.67
C GLU A 75 15.14 1.98 10.01
N VAL A 76 14.95 2.21 11.32
CA VAL A 76 13.91 3.10 11.83
C VAL A 76 14.18 4.54 11.41
N GLU A 77 15.45 4.93 11.35
CA GLU A 77 15.89 6.26 10.96
C GLU A 77 15.46 6.59 9.52
N ASP A 78 15.57 5.62 8.60
CA ASP A 78 15.11 5.77 7.22
C ASP A 78 13.60 5.97 7.14
N ALA A 79 12.85 5.16 7.91
CA ALA A 79 11.40 5.29 8.00
C ALA A 79 10.98 6.65 8.56
N MET A 80 11.65 7.13 9.61
CA MET A 80 11.37 8.43 10.21
C MET A 80 11.72 9.58 9.28
N ALA A 81 12.79 9.48 8.48
CA ALA A 81 13.12 10.49 7.49
C ALA A 81 12.00 10.66 6.45
N TYR A 82 11.42 9.56 5.96
CA TYR A 82 10.27 9.64 5.06
C TYR A 82 9.00 10.17 5.73
N ILE A 83 8.72 9.76 6.98
CA ILE A 83 7.57 10.28 7.73
C ILE A 83 7.70 11.80 7.91
N ASN A 84 8.90 12.29 8.24
CA ASN A 84 9.13 13.73 8.35
C ASN A 84 8.91 14.43 7.01
N LEU A 85 9.38 13.88 5.89
CA LEU A 85 9.10 14.44 4.56
C LEU A 85 7.60 14.49 4.24
N MET A 86 6.82 13.50 4.69
CA MET A 86 5.36 13.48 4.52
C MET A 86 4.62 14.46 5.44
N ASP A 87 5.14 14.75 6.63
CA ASP A 87 4.56 15.72 7.58
C ASP A 87 4.96 17.16 7.25
N ASP A 88 6.19 17.36 6.74
CA ASP A 88 6.76 18.67 6.42
C ASP A 88 6.03 19.34 5.25
N SER A 89 5.62 18.58 4.23
CA SER A 89 4.85 19.10 3.11
C SER A 89 3.94 18.04 2.46
N PRO A 90 2.84 18.46 1.81
CA PRO A 90 1.96 17.53 1.10
C PRO A 90 2.57 17.03 -0.21
N ASP A 91 3.72 17.52 -0.65
CA ASP A 91 4.21 17.33 -2.02
C ASP A 91 4.52 15.87 -2.32
N LEU A 92 5.18 15.17 -1.39
CA LEU A 92 5.51 13.76 -1.55
C LEU A 92 4.25 12.90 -1.68
N LEU A 93 3.29 13.07 -0.76
CA LEU A 93 2.03 12.34 -0.80
C LEU A 93 1.20 12.70 -2.04
N THR A 94 1.21 13.97 -2.44
CA THR A 94 0.53 14.44 -3.66
C THR A 94 1.13 13.78 -4.89
N GLN A 95 2.45 13.75 -5.01
CA GLN A 95 3.15 13.10 -6.11
C GLN A 95 2.83 11.59 -6.16
N MET A 96 2.90 10.90 -5.02
CA MET A 96 2.56 9.48 -4.94
C MET A 96 1.10 9.22 -5.36
N ASN A 97 0.18 10.08 -4.95
CA ASN A 97 -1.22 10.00 -5.36
C ASN A 97 -1.44 10.24 -6.86
N GLU A 98 -0.70 11.16 -7.48
CA GLU A 98 -0.76 11.35 -8.94
C GLU A 98 -0.19 10.15 -9.71
N CYS A 99 0.87 9.53 -9.21
CA CYS A 99 1.37 8.25 -9.71
C CYS A 99 0.30 7.15 -9.59
N ILE A 100 -0.34 7.01 -8.43
CA ILE A 100 -1.44 6.05 -8.21
C ILE A 100 -2.59 6.28 -9.20
N LYS A 101 -3.04 7.53 -9.39
CA LYS A 101 -4.11 7.86 -10.35
C LYS A 101 -3.71 7.47 -11.77
N THR A 102 -2.46 7.71 -12.15
CA THR A 102 -1.91 7.35 -13.46
C THR A 102 -1.86 5.82 -13.64
N ASN A 103 -1.32 5.10 -12.64
CA ASN A 103 -1.25 3.65 -12.62
C ASN A 103 -2.64 2.99 -12.63
N ASN A 104 -3.62 3.60 -11.97
CA ASN A 104 -5.00 3.14 -11.98
C ASN A 104 -5.62 3.24 -13.38
N LYS A 105 -5.38 4.34 -14.10
CA LYS A 105 -5.81 4.50 -15.51
C LYS A 105 -5.18 3.43 -16.42
N ALA A 106 -3.95 3.01 -16.12
CA ALA A 106 -3.29 1.88 -16.80
C ALA A 106 -3.82 0.50 -16.37
N GLY A 107 -4.73 0.44 -15.39
CA GLY A 107 -5.37 -0.77 -14.92
C GLY A 107 -4.52 -1.63 -13.98
N LEU A 108 -3.48 -1.06 -13.37
CA LEU A 108 -2.55 -1.77 -12.49
C LEU A 108 -3.27 -2.44 -11.30
N TYR A 109 -4.22 -1.74 -10.68
CA TYR A 109 -4.91 -2.18 -9.47
C TYR A 109 -6.18 -3.00 -9.75
N SER A 110 -6.51 -3.28 -11.02
CA SER A 110 -7.75 -3.95 -11.42
C SER A 110 -7.62 -5.47 -11.59
N GLY A 111 -6.54 -6.08 -11.07
CA GLY A 111 -6.21 -7.49 -11.30
C GLY A 111 -7.34 -8.46 -10.91
N CYS A 112 -7.87 -8.36 -9.68
CA CYS A 112 -8.94 -9.24 -9.21
C CYS A 112 -10.23 -9.07 -10.01
N LYS A 113 -10.60 -7.83 -10.37
CA LYS A 113 -11.77 -7.55 -11.19
C LYS A 113 -11.64 -8.23 -12.56
N LYS A 114 -10.50 -8.07 -13.23
CA LYS A 114 -10.21 -8.71 -14.52
C LYS A 114 -10.24 -10.24 -14.41
N ALA A 115 -9.69 -10.82 -13.33
CA ALA A 115 -9.72 -12.26 -13.12
C ALA A 115 -11.16 -12.81 -13.01
N VAL A 116 -12.04 -12.10 -12.30
CA VAL A 116 -13.45 -12.46 -12.18
C VAL A 116 -14.19 -12.31 -13.51
N GLU A 117 -13.96 -11.22 -14.24
CA GLU A 117 -14.54 -11.00 -15.58
C GLU A 117 -14.20 -12.15 -16.53
N LEU A 118 -12.92 -12.54 -16.59
CA LEU A 118 -12.45 -13.68 -17.39
C LEU A 118 -13.08 -15.00 -16.96
N ALA A 119 -13.19 -15.27 -15.66
CA ALA A 119 -13.81 -16.49 -15.16
C ALA A 119 -15.30 -16.58 -15.52
N VAL A 120 -16.03 -15.46 -15.45
CA VAL A 120 -17.45 -15.38 -15.83
C VAL A 120 -17.63 -15.59 -17.34
N GLU A 121 -16.73 -15.06 -18.17
CA GLU A 121 -16.77 -15.26 -19.62
C GLU A 121 -16.52 -16.72 -20.00
N LEU A 122 -15.50 -17.36 -19.42
CA LEU A 122 -15.21 -18.78 -19.63
C LEU A 122 -16.37 -19.67 -19.18
N GLY A 123 -17.03 -19.33 -18.06
CA GLY A 123 -18.18 -20.06 -17.56
C GLY A 123 -19.43 -19.99 -18.45
N LYS A 124 -19.54 -18.99 -19.35
CA LYS A 124 -20.64 -18.90 -20.33
C LYS A 124 -20.41 -19.73 -21.59
N GLN A 125 -19.18 -20.19 -21.82
CA GLN A 125 -18.80 -21.01 -22.98
C GLN A 125 -19.00 -22.52 -22.73
N HIS A 126 -19.33 -22.88 -21.48
CA HIS A 126 -19.66 -24.22 -21.02
C HIS A 126 -21.13 -24.28 -20.59
#